data_AF-A0A9Q1BZT1-F1
#
_entry.id   AF-A0A9Q1BZT1-F1
#
_cell.length_a   1.000
_cell.length_b   1.000
_cell.length_c   1.000
_cell.angle_alpha   90.00
_cell.angle_beta   90.00
_cell.angle_gamma   90.00
#
_symmetry.space_group_name_H-M   'P 1'
#
loop_
_entity.id
_entity.type
_entity.pdbx_description
1 polymer ?
#
loop_
_entity_poly.entity_id
_entity_poly.type
_entity_poly.pdbx_seq_one_letter_code
_entity_poly.pdbx_strand_id
1 'polypeptide(L)'
;MKENESKFSSDCSEHCTCDEGTLMCDRNLRCDTNAVCEERNNLRKCYYNEGYTGDGQSCTRTGPYTDCMEVSTFRLPDGVYTIQPTGWTEAPFEVYCNMSHGGGWTGGAARDEEDDIKKRRVYKKEENK
;
A
#
# COMPACT_ATOMS: atom_id res chain seq x y z
N MET A 1 -15.22 25.60 14.68
CA MET A 1 -14.51 25.15 13.47
C MET A 1 -14.55 26.29 12.47
N LYS A 2 -13.52 26.43 11.65
CA LYS A 2 -13.48 27.38 10.53
C LYS A 2 -14.11 26.74 9.30
N GLU A 3 -14.47 27.56 8.33
CA GLU A 3 -14.95 27.12 7.02
C GLU A 3 -13.97 26.13 6.38
N ASN A 4 -14.49 25.04 5.80
CA ASN A 4 -13.72 23.92 5.23
C ASN A 4 -12.80 23.19 6.22
N GLU A 5 -12.89 23.47 7.52
CA GLU A 5 -12.19 22.68 8.54
C GLU A 5 -12.97 21.39 8.80
N SER A 6 -12.25 20.27 8.83
CA SER A 6 -12.81 18.98 9.20
C SER A 6 -12.12 18.41 10.44
N LYS A 7 -12.90 17.72 11.28
CA LYS A 7 -12.43 17.12 12.54
C LYS A 7 -13.06 15.77 12.77
N PHE A 8 -12.27 14.88 13.36
CA PHE A 8 -12.77 13.64 13.94
C PHE A 8 -13.18 13.85 15.39
N SER A 9 -14.21 13.14 15.84
CA SER A 9 -14.53 13.02 17.27
C SER A 9 -13.38 12.38 18.05
N SER A 10 -13.46 12.43 19.39
CA SER A 10 -12.45 11.84 20.28
C SER A 10 -12.21 10.35 20.02
N ASP A 11 -13.21 9.62 19.54
CA ASP A 11 -13.17 8.19 19.22
C ASP A 11 -13.14 7.90 17.70
N CYS A 12 -13.00 8.95 16.86
CA CYS A 12 -13.12 8.88 15.41
C CYS A 12 -14.36 8.09 14.92
N SER A 13 -15.45 8.11 15.69
CA SER A 13 -16.73 7.52 15.29
C SER A 13 -17.55 8.46 14.40
N GLU A 14 -17.15 9.73 14.30
CA GLU A 14 -17.72 10.71 13.39
C GLU A 14 -16.64 11.63 12.82
N HIS A 15 -16.83 12.01 11.54
CA HIS A 15 -16.06 13.03 10.85
C HIS A 15 -16.99 14.19 10.51
N CYS A 16 -16.68 15.36 11.05
CA CYS A 16 -17.46 16.57 10.87
C CYS A 16 -16.72 17.59 10.03
N THR A 17 -17.39 18.17 9.04
CA THR A 17 -16.89 19.27 8.21
C THR A 17 -17.81 20.47 8.34
N CYS A 18 -17.23 21.66 8.45
CA CYS A 18 -17.98 22.92 8.43
C CYS A 18 -18.06 23.43 6.99
N ASP A 19 -19.27 23.45 6.43
CA ASP A 19 -19.56 23.87 5.06
C ASP A 19 -20.70 24.90 5.08
N GLU A 20 -20.44 26.10 4.54
CA GLU A 20 -21.35 27.25 4.55
C GLU A 20 -21.90 27.60 5.95
N GLY A 21 -21.07 27.49 6.99
CA GLY A 21 -21.47 27.70 8.38
C GLY A 21 -22.37 26.61 8.99
N THR A 22 -22.66 25.54 8.23
CA THR A 22 -23.39 24.35 8.71
C THR A 22 -22.41 23.24 9.04
N LEU A 23 -22.58 22.62 10.22
CA LEU A 23 -21.77 21.48 10.62
C LEU A 23 -22.37 20.18 10.07
N MET A 24 -21.68 19.58 9.10
CA MET A 24 -22.05 18.30 8.48
C MET A 24 -21.22 17.18 9.11
N CYS A 25 -21.84 16.21 9.77
CA CYS A 25 -21.14 15.09 10.42
C CYS A 25 -21.54 13.75 9.82
N ASP A 26 -20.56 12.96 9.39
CA ASP A 26 -20.74 11.58 8.96
C ASP A 26 -20.29 10.61 10.06
N ARG A 27 -21.22 9.80 10.57
CA ARG A 27 -20.96 8.77 11.60
C ARG A 27 -20.61 7.39 11.03
N ASN A 28 -20.68 7.25 9.71
CA ASN A 28 -20.26 6.05 9.01
C ASN A 28 -18.80 6.14 8.60
N LEU A 29 -18.23 7.35 8.54
CA LEU A 29 -16.82 7.55 8.23
C LEU A 29 -15.94 7.21 9.43
N ARG A 30 -15.32 6.03 9.36
CA ARG A 30 -14.41 5.49 10.38
C ARG A 30 -13.03 5.26 9.78
N CYS A 31 -12.03 5.11 10.64
CA CYS A 31 -10.71 4.70 10.20
C CYS A 31 -10.72 3.30 9.56
N ASP A 32 -9.86 3.10 8.57
CA ASP A 32 -9.57 1.78 8.02
C ASP A 32 -9.10 0.83 9.13
N THR A 33 -9.28 -0.48 8.95
CA THR A 33 -8.78 -1.48 9.91
C THR A 33 -7.24 -1.47 10.01
N ASN A 34 -6.56 -0.94 9.01
CA ASN A 34 -5.12 -0.71 8.97
C ASN A 34 -4.73 0.73 9.30
N ALA A 35 -5.59 1.47 9.99
CA ALA A 35 -5.31 2.80 10.51
C ALA A 35 -5.68 2.90 11.99
N VAL A 36 -5.01 3.82 12.69
CA VAL A 36 -5.26 4.15 14.08
C VAL A 36 -5.84 5.56 14.20
N CYS A 37 -6.91 5.68 14.99
CA CYS A 37 -7.43 6.97 15.42
C CYS A 37 -6.55 7.50 16.56
N GLU A 38 -5.79 8.56 16.31
CA GLU A 38 -5.00 9.20 17.35
C GLU A 38 -4.80 10.68 17.05
N GLU A 39 -4.23 11.40 18.01
CA GLU A 39 -3.90 12.82 17.87
C GLU A 39 -2.39 13.01 17.83
N ARG A 40 -1.89 13.58 16.74
CA ARG A 40 -0.48 13.96 16.58
C ARG A 40 -0.42 15.46 16.32
N ASN A 41 0.39 16.20 17.07
CA ASN A 41 0.54 17.65 16.93
C ASN A 41 -0.79 18.43 16.98
N ASN A 42 -1.69 18.08 17.91
CA ASN A 42 -3.05 18.63 18.05
C ASN A 42 -3.97 18.38 16.84
N LEU A 43 -3.64 17.44 15.95
CA LEU A 43 -4.47 17.01 14.84
C LEU A 43 -4.92 15.56 15.04
N ARG A 44 -6.20 15.39 15.38
CA ARG A 44 -6.83 14.06 15.45
C ARG A 44 -7.38 13.66 14.09
N LYS A 45 -6.90 12.52 13.59
CA LYS A 45 -7.36 11.88 12.36
C LYS A 45 -6.98 10.41 12.37
N CYS A 46 -7.40 9.69 11.33
CA CYS A 46 -6.93 8.34 11.07
C CYS A 46 -5.51 8.39 10.47
N TYR A 47 -4.57 7.73 11.14
CA TYR A 47 -3.20 7.57 10.65
C TYR A 47 -3.02 6.11 10.23
N TYR A 48 -2.62 5.87 8.99
CA TYR A 48 -2.31 4.51 8.54
C TYR A 48 -1.18 3.88 9.35
N ASN A 49 -1.26 2.57 9.53
CA ASN A 49 -0.24 1.78 10.20
C ASN A 49 1.04 1.71 9.36
N GLU A 50 2.14 1.33 9.99
CA GLU A 50 3.40 1.08 9.29
C GLU A 50 3.21 0.04 8.18
N GLY A 51 3.79 0.31 7.00
CA GLY A 51 3.62 -0.52 5.81
C GLY A 51 2.32 -0.28 5.03
N TYR A 52 1.52 0.73 5.42
CA TYR A 52 0.33 1.18 4.68
C TYR A 52 0.46 2.64 4.27
N THR A 53 -0.33 3.05 3.28
CA THR A 53 -0.47 4.42 2.80
C THR A 53 -1.93 4.73 2.48
N GLY A 54 -2.30 6.00 2.41
CA GLY A 54 -3.65 6.45 2.08
C GLY A 54 -4.10 7.65 2.90
N ASP A 55 -5.41 7.87 2.97
CA ASP A 55 -6.04 8.96 3.73
C ASP A 55 -6.40 8.56 5.18
N GLY A 56 -6.18 7.28 5.53
CA GLY A 56 -6.51 6.71 6.84
C GLY A 56 -7.93 6.16 6.95
N GLN A 57 -8.83 6.48 6.01
CA GLN A 57 -10.14 5.82 5.86
C GLN A 57 -10.07 4.68 4.83
N SER A 58 -9.18 4.82 3.85
CA SER A 58 -8.79 3.79 2.91
C SER A 58 -7.27 3.63 2.95
N CYS A 59 -6.81 2.47 3.43
CA CYS A 59 -5.40 2.15 3.53
C CYS A 59 -5.00 1.08 2.52
N THR A 60 -3.88 1.31 1.83
CA THR A 60 -3.29 0.37 0.87
C THR A 60 -1.92 -0.05 1.36
N ARG A 61 -1.65 -1.37 1.39
CA ARG A 61 -0.33 -1.87 1.76
C ARG A 61 0.73 -1.34 0.78
N THR A 62 1.90 -0.95 1.28
CA THR A 62 2.98 -0.31 0.52
C THR A 62 4.22 -1.23 0.37
N GLY A 63 4.20 -2.38 1.04
CA GLY A 63 5.30 -3.35 1.07
C GLY A 63 6.27 -3.14 2.25
N PRO A 64 7.44 -3.82 2.24
CA PRO A 64 7.87 -4.76 1.21
C PRO A 64 6.98 -6.02 1.16
N TYR A 65 6.93 -6.66 -0.01
CA TYR A 65 6.21 -7.93 -0.23
C TYR A 65 7.21 -9.08 -0.44
N THR A 66 6.82 -10.33 -0.24
CA THR A 66 7.73 -11.47 -0.44
C THR A 66 8.03 -11.74 -1.91
N ASP A 67 7.05 -11.49 -2.77
CA ASP A 67 7.07 -11.71 -4.21
C ASP A 67 5.82 -11.09 -4.87
N CYS A 68 5.73 -11.15 -6.21
CA CYS A 68 4.57 -10.66 -6.94
C CYS A 68 3.28 -11.46 -6.68
N MET A 69 3.38 -12.71 -6.23
CA MET A 69 2.21 -13.49 -5.85
C MET A 69 1.57 -12.87 -4.60
N GLU A 70 2.35 -12.46 -3.60
CA GLU A 70 1.82 -11.74 -2.43
C GLU A 70 1.15 -10.42 -2.85
N VAL A 71 1.80 -9.61 -3.69
CA VAL A 71 1.23 -8.35 -4.21
C VAL A 71 -0.14 -8.59 -4.86
N SER A 72 -0.29 -9.67 -5.63
CA SER A 72 -1.57 -10.01 -6.28
C SER A 72 -2.69 -10.35 -5.27
N THR A 73 -2.35 -10.89 -4.09
CA THR A 73 -3.35 -11.18 -3.04
C THR A 73 -4.00 -9.91 -2.49
N PHE A 74 -3.29 -8.78 -2.57
CA PHE A 74 -3.79 -7.45 -2.21
C PHE A 74 -4.60 -6.78 -3.33
N ARG A 75 -4.81 -7.45 -4.48
CA ARG A 75 -5.52 -6.92 -5.66
C ARG A 75 -4.95 -5.58 -6.14
N LEU A 76 -3.65 -5.41 -5.99
CA LEU A 76 -2.94 -4.25 -6.49
C LEU A 76 -2.78 -4.38 -8.02
N PRO A 77 -2.74 -3.26 -8.76
CA PRO A 77 -2.63 -3.26 -10.21
C PRO A 77 -1.25 -3.76 -10.69
N ASP A 78 -1.03 -3.78 -12.00
CA ASP A 78 0.32 -3.93 -12.55
C ASP A 78 1.18 -2.74 -12.14
N GLY A 79 2.46 -2.99 -11.82
CA GLY A 79 3.34 -1.92 -11.38
C GLY A 79 4.66 -2.39 -10.84
N VAL A 80 5.46 -1.41 -10.40
CA VAL A 80 6.74 -1.66 -9.72
C VAL A 80 6.50 -1.73 -8.22
N TYR A 81 6.97 -2.80 -7.58
CA TYR A 81 6.78 -3.08 -6.16
C TYR A 81 8.09 -3.44 -5.47
N THR A 82 8.21 -3.06 -4.20
CA THR A 82 9.37 -3.41 -3.36
C THR A 82 9.21 -4.82 -2.81
N ILE A 83 10.16 -5.70 -3.14
CA ILE A 83 10.17 -7.11 -2.74
C ILE A 83 11.30 -7.41 -1.76
N GLN A 84 10.98 -8.15 -0.71
CA GLN A 84 11.89 -8.71 0.28
C GLN A 84 11.51 -10.18 0.55
N PRO A 85 12.19 -11.14 -0.11
CA PRO A 85 11.90 -12.55 0.09
C PRO A 85 12.16 -13.01 1.52
N THR A 86 11.42 -14.01 1.98
CA THR A 86 11.62 -14.62 3.30
C THR A 86 13.04 -15.17 3.45
N GLY A 87 13.74 -14.77 4.51
CA GLY A 87 15.13 -15.18 4.75
C GLY A 87 16.18 -14.35 4.00
N TRP A 88 15.77 -13.32 3.25
CA TRP A 88 16.67 -12.36 2.62
C TRP A 88 17.19 -11.34 3.65
N THR A 89 18.51 -11.27 3.81
CA THR A 89 19.16 -10.39 4.81
C THR A 89 19.62 -9.06 4.22
N GLU A 90 19.60 -8.91 2.89
CA GLU A 90 19.93 -7.64 2.25
C GLU A 90 18.69 -6.74 2.14
N ALA A 91 18.91 -5.51 1.65
CA ALA A 91 17.84 -4.55 1.43
C ALA A 91 16.79 -5.07 0.43
N PRO A 92 15.51 -4.70 0.61
CA PRO A 92 14.47 -4.92 -0.40
C PRO A 92 14.82 -4.28 -1.75
N PHE A 93 14.24 -4.79 -2.83
CA PHE A 93 14.49 -4.28 -4.19
C PHE A 93 13.21 -4.18 -5.00
N GLU A 94 13.17 -3.25 -5.95
CA GLU A 94 12.00 -2.99 -6.80
C GLU A 94 11.90 -3.97 -7.96
N VAL A 95 10.75 -4.59 -8.19
CA VAL A 95 10.46 -5.44 -9.36
C VAL A 95 9.16 -5.00 -10.02
N TYR A 96 9.05 -5.20 -11.34
CA TYR A 96 7.77 -5.02 -12.03
C TYR A 96 6.94 -6.30 -11.88
N CYS A 97 5.74 -6.19 -11.30
CA CYS A 97 4.78 -7.27 -11.21
C CYS A 97 3.65 -7.07 -12.22
N ASN A 98 3.39 -8.12 -13.01
CA ASN A 98 2.27 -8.18 -13.95
C ASN A 98 1.13 -9.02 -13.34
N MET A 99 0.03 -8.36 -12.99
CA MET A 99 -1.17 -8.91 -12.36
C MET A 99 -2.32 -9.11 -13.35
N SER A 100 -2.34 -8.37 -14.47
CA SER A 100 -3.37 -8.42 -15.52
C SER A 100 -3.52 -9.80 -16.18
N HIS A 101 -2.50 -10.65 -16.07
CA HIS A 101 -2.51 -12.00 -16.65
C HIS A 101 -2.49 -13.12 -15.62
N GLY A 102 -2.73 -12.81 -14.33
CA GLY A 102 -3.00 -13.78 -13.28
C GLY A 102 -2.14 -15.04 -13.32
N GLY A 103 -0.81 -14.94 -13.37
CA GLY A 103 0.14 -16.05 -13.14
C GLY A 103 -0.27 -17.44 -13.66
N GLY A 104 -0.94 -17.52 -14.82
CA GLY A 104 -1.79 -18.66 -15.16
C GLY A 104 -1.97 -18.81 -16.67
N TRP A 105 -0.96 -19.40 -17.29
CA TRP A 105 -0.81 -19.84 -18.68
C TRP A 105 -2.09 -20.24 -19.43
N THR A 106 -2.20 -19.82 -20.70
CA THR A 106 -2.73 -20.66 -21.79
C THR A 106 -2.07 -20.29 -23.13
N GLY A 107 -1.21 -21.17 -23.67
CA GLY A 107 -0.72 -21.08 -25.06
C GLY A 107 0.80 -21.27 -25.26
N GLY A 108 1.26 -22.53 -25.26
CA GLY A 108 2.47 -23.02 -25.96
C GLY A 108 3.69 -22.11 -26.14
N ALA A 109 4.43 -21.83 -25.06
CA ALA A 109 5.90 -21.69 -25.03
C ALA A 109 6.33 -21.37 -23.59
N ALA A 110 6.64 -22.40 -22.80
CA ALA A 110 7.33 -22.20 -21.53
C ALA A 110 8.68 -21.52 -21.81
N ARG A 111 8.82 -20.26 -21.41
CA ARG A 111 10.10 -19.61 -21.14
C ARG A 111 10.17 -19.42 -19.63
N ASP A 112 11.28 -19.87 -19.06
CA ASP A 112 11.40 -20.30 -17.68
C ASP A 112 11.21 -19.15 -16.65
N GLU A 113 10.31 -19.35 -15.69
CA GLU A 113 9.95 -18.40 -14.62
C GLU A 113 10.92 -18.44 -13.42
N GLU A 114 11.95 -19.30 -13.46
CA GLU A 114 13.10 -19.24 -12.56
C GLU A 114 14.17 -18.23 -13.00
N ASP A 115 14.01 -17.65 -14.19
CA ASP A 115 15.10 -17.02 -14.91
C ASP A 115 15.14 -15.50 -14.76
N ASP A 116 14.06 -14.82 -14.34
CA ASP A 116 14.09 -13.35 -14.19
C ASP A 116 14.73 -12.87 -12.88
N ILE A 117 14.58 -13.62 -11.77
CA ILE A 117 15.35 -13.37 -10.53
C ILE A 117 16.85 -13.67 -10.76
N LYS A 118 17.17 -14.72 -11.54
CA LYS A 118 18.55 -15.04 -11.92
C LYS A 118 19.13 -14.05 -12.93
N LYS A 119 18.36 -13.54 -13.90
CA LYS A 119 18.83 -12.53 -14.87
C LYS A 119 19.23 -11.22 -14.19
N ARG A 120 18.53 -10.77 -13.15
CA ARG A 120 18.97 -9.59 -12.38
C ARG A 120 20.27 -9.81 -11.58
N ARG A 121 20.58 -11.04 -11.16
CA ARG A 121 21.91 -11.37 -10.61
C ARG A 121 23.02 -11.22 -11.65
N VAL A 122 22.74 -11.39 -12.95
CA VAL A 122 23.71 -11.15 -14.02
C VAL A 122 23.95 -9.66 -14.19
N TYR A 123 22.89 -8.84 -14.32
CA TYR A 123 23.03 -7.38 -14.48
C TYR A 123 23.71 -6.69 -13.28
N LYS A 124 23.34 -7.02 -12.03
CA LYS A 124 23.96 -6.39 -10.84
C LYS A 124 25.44 -6.78 -10.64
N LYS A 125 25.87 -7.90 -11.25
CA LYS A 125 27.26 -8.38 -11.21
C LYS A 125 28.12 -7.72 -12.29
N GLU A 126 27.53 -7.32 -13.41
CA GLU A 126 28.22 -6.64 -14.51
C GLU A 126 28.47 -5.14 -14.24
N GLU A 127 27.63 -4.46 -13.44
CA GLU A 127 27.87 -3.06 -13.03
C GLU A 127 29.03 -2.89 -12.02
N ASN A 128 29.57 -3.99 -11.47
CA ASN A 128 30.71 -3.98 -10.54
C ASN A 128 32.03 -4.38 -11.23
N LYS A 129 32.17 -4.18 -12.54
CA LYS A 129 33.43 -4.42 -13.28
C LYS A 129 33.92 -3.19 -14.02
#